data_AF-A0A9F5IQ83-F1
#
_entry.id   AF-A0A9F5IQ83-F1
#
_cell.length_a   1.000
_cell.length_b   1.000
_cell.length_c   1.000
_cell.angle_alpha   90.00
_cell.angle_beta   90.00
_cell.angle_gamma   90.00
#
_symmetry.space_group_name_H-M   'P 1'
#
loop_
_entity.id
_entity.type
_entity.pdbx_description
1 polymer ?
#
loop_
_entity_poly.entity_id
_entity_poly.type
_entity_poly.pdbx_seq_one_letter_code
_entity_poly.pdbx_strand_id
1 'polypeptide(L)'
;MEFAELIKTTKVNNVVLSCPGLQPIRGTLAVTSHHLLFSSQTKGSGEQRMTELWLLIRNVDATEKSIQNLSWYQSSRTNGSPPENRLANTSGTITLKCKDLKILQLEIPGMEECLNVASSIEALSSVELVMKMYPFFYRPQNTKLGTGWLTHITEQYYKQIASETGAWRLSSVNADFGVCPSYPPVVIVPARVDDGALQKSARFRQGRRFPVLSYYHKKNGTVMLRSSQPLVGPNRRRCPEDELLLSAVLEGGEPGFILDTRSLQAAKQARVMGGGLEHRSCYRGWKRLHRALESTETFQSQPLGEDGSCSPTHLEGIRGRPLQESFIKLVEACNDSSPHMDRWLSRLEASKWLSHVKEALNAACLAAQCLEREEACVLVHGGEGKDTTLLVTALAQVILDPDCRTLTGFQGLLEREWIQAGHPFHLRCAHSAYSHTRLKQEAPTFVLFLDCVWQLGRQFPLSLAFNEHLLLALFEHCYASPYGTFLCNNEKERFISPLGPFVPLS
;
A
#
# COMPACT_ATOMS: atom_id res chain seq x y z
N MET A 1 26.70 -14.84 4.60
CA MET A 1 26.46 -16.30 4.66
C MET A 1 24.97 -16.66 4.58
N GLU A 2 24.03 -15.85 5.09
CA GLU A 2 22.60 -16.22 5.21
C GLU A 2 21.78 -16.44 3.92
N PHE A 3 22.17 -15.89 2.77
CA PHE A 3 21.42 -16.07 1.51
C PHE A 3 22.11 -16.98 0.49
N ALA A 4 23.37 -17.36 0.74
CA ALA A 4 24.15 -18.12 -0.23
C ALA A 4 23.54 -19.50 -0.49
N GLU A 5 22.94 -20.11 0.54
CA GLU A 5 22.25 -21.40 0.46
C GLU A 5 20.99 -21.37 -0.41
N LEU A 6 20.40 -20.18 -0.61
CA LEU A 6 19.21 -20.00 -1.44
C LEU A 6 19.56 -19.82 -2.93
N ILE A 7 20.83 -19.60 -3.28
CA ILE A 7 21.28 -19.36 -4.65
C ILE A 7 21.95 -20.61 -5.19
N LYS A 8 21.25 -21.34 -6.06
CA LYS A 8 21.75 -22.57 -6.68
C LYS A 8 22.65 -22.31 -7.89
N THR A 9 22.33 -21.27 -8.66
CA THR A 9 23.12 -20.84 -9.81
C THR A 9 23.29 -19.32 -9.75
N THR A 10 24.54 -18.87 -9.61
CA THR A 10 24.86 -17.44 -9.44
C THR A 10 24.96 -16.68 -10.75
N LYS A 11 25.33 -17.35 -11.84
CA LYS A 11 25.56 -16.72 -13.14
C LYS A 11 25.21 -17.66 -14.29
N VAL A 12 24.51 -17.15 -15.30
CA VAL A 12 24.21 -17.86 -16.54
C VAL A 12 24.51 -16.96 -17.73
N ASN A 13 25.31 -17.45 -18.67
CA ASN A 13 25.62 -16.74 -19.91
C ASN A 13 24.59 -17.09 -21.00
N ASN A 14 24.53 -16.29 -22.07
CA ASN A 14 23.67 -16.54 -23.23
C ASN A 14 22.17 -16.59 -22.93
N VAL A 15 21.73 -15.93 -21.85
CA VAL A 15 20.32 -15.76 -21.51
C VAL A 15 19.69 -14.78 -22.50
N VAL A 16 18.49 -15.07 -22.98
CA VAL A 16 17.70 -14.12 -23.77
C VAL A 16 16.64 -13.49 -22.88
N LEU A 17 16.70 -12.17 -22.73
CA LEU A 17 15.67 -11.37 -22.07
C LEU A 17 14.71 -10.83 -23.12
N SER A 18 13.42 -11.13 -22.93
CA SER A 18 12.33 -10.65 -23.77
C SER A 18 11.34 -9.88 -22.89
N CYS A 19 10.91 -8.71 -23.37
CA CYS A 19 9.86 -7.90 -22.76
C CYS A 19 8.77 -7.66 -23.81
N PRO A 20 7.48 -7.61 -23.44
CA PRO A 20 6.41 -7.30 -24.38
C PRO A 20 6.70 -6.00 -25.15
N GLY A 21 6.61 -6.06 -26.49
CA GLY A 21 6.81 -4.91 -27.38
C GLY A 21 8.27 -4.49 -27.61
N LEU A 22 9.26 -5.15 -26.99
CA LEU A 22 10.69 -4.88 -27.20
C LEU A 22 11.38 -6.04 -27.90
N GLN A 23 12.47 -5.74 -28.62
CA GLN A 23 13.30 -6.76 -29.25
C GLN A 23 14.01 -7.60 -28.18
N PRO A 24 14.06 -8.94 -28.31
CA PRO A 24 14.81 -9.80 -27.40
C PRO A 24 16.29 -9.48 -27.39
N ILE A 25 16.90 -9.49 -26.20
CA ILE A 25 18.30 -9.14 -26.00
C ILE A 25 19.01 -10.33 -25.37
N ARG A 26 20.12 -10.77 -25.98
CA ARG A 26 20.98 -11.83 -25.44
C ARG A 26 22.05 -11.24 -24.53
N GLY A 27 22.28 -11.83 -23.37
CA GLY A 27 23.22 -11.33 -22.39
C GLY A 27 23.59 -12.34 -21.32
N THR A 28 24.08 -11.81 -20.20
CA THR A 28 24.49 -12.58 -19.02
C THR A 28 23.59 -12.22 -17.85
N LEU A 29 23.04 -13.23 -17.20
CA LEU A 29 22.22 -13.12 -16.00
C LEU A 29 23.07 -13.45 -14.77
N ALA A 30 22.93 -12.67 -13.70
CA ALA A 30 23.51 -12.95 -12.40
C ALA A 30 22.43 -12.85 -11.31
N VAL A 31 22.42 -13.82 -10.41
CA VAL A 31 21.52 -13.89 -9.25
C VAL A 31 22.33 -13.54 -8.01
N THR A 32 21.89 -12.51 -7.29
CA THR A 32 22.45 -12.10 -6.00
C THR A 32 21.42 -12.32 -4.89
N SER A 33 21.74 -11.95 -3.65
CA SER A 33 20.79 -12.05 -2.52
C SER A 33 19.55 -11.16 -2.68
N HIS A 34 19.66 -10.05 -3.40
CA HIS A 34 18.58 -9.05 -3.49
C HIS A 34 18.21 -8.66 -4.92
N HIS A 35 19.12 -8.87 -5.88
CA HIS A 35 18.95 -8.46 -7.27
C HIS A 35 19.11 -9.62 -8.24
N LEU A 36 18.30 -9.57 -9.28
CA LEU A 36 18.56 -10.19 -10.55
C LEU A 36 19.18 -9.14 -11.48
N LEU A 37 20.42 -9.38 -11.88
CA LEU A 37 21.19 -8.48 -12.73
C LEU A 37 21.32 -9.10 -14.11
N PHE A 38 20.94 -8.38 -15.16
CA PHE A 38 21.18 -8.79 -16.53
C PHE A 38 21.97 -7.73 -17.27
N SER A 39 22.98 -8.15 -18.02
CA SER A 39 23.81 -7.25 -18.83
C SER A 39 24.00 -7.80 -20.23
N SER A 40 23.91 -6.92 -21.22
CA SER A 40 24.18 -7.21 -22.63
C SER A 40 25.04 -6.13 -23.24
N GLN A 41 26.01 -6.54 -24.07
CA GLN A 41 26.82 -5.64 -24.87
C GLN A 41 26.44 -5.82 -26.34
N THR A 42 25.87 -4.79 -26.96
CA THR A 42 25.64 -4.79 -28.40
C THR A 42 26.76 -4.01 -29.09
N LYS A 43 27.52 -4.69 -29.97
CA LYS A 43 28.54 -4.04 -30.81
C LYS A 43 27.86 -3.47 -32.06
N GLY A 44 27.33 -2.26 -31.96
CA GLY A 44 26.93 -1.44 -33.11
C GLY A 44 28.11 -0.63 -33.63
N SER A 45 28.08 -0.23 -34.91
CA SER A 45 29.12 0.57 -35.57
C SER A 45 29.44 1.87 -34.80
N GLY A 46 30.52 1.87 -34.03
CA GLY A 46 31.12 3.07 -33.42
C GLY A 46 30.76 3.37 -31.96
N GLU A 47 29.61 2.93 -31.45
CA GLU A 47 29.19 3.16 -30.05
C GLU A 47 28.85 1.84 -29.34
N GLN A 48 29.52 1.59 -28.20
CA GLN A 48 29.21 0.47 -27.32
C GLN A 48 27.94 0.80 -26.52
N ARG A 49 26.80 0.19 -26.86
CA ARG A 49 25.58 0.32 -26.07
C ARG A 49 25.48 -0.85 -25.09
N MET A 50 25.65 -0.53 -23.81
CA MET A 50 25.45 -1.48 -22.71
C MET A 50 23.99 -1.40 -22.26
N THR A 51 23.29 -2.53 -22.28
CA THR A 51 21.95 -2.65 -21.72
C THR A 51 22.05 -3.39 -20.40
N GLU A 52 21.52 -2.79 -19.34
CA GLU A 52 21.46 -3.39 -18.00
C GLU A 52 20.02 -3.45 -17.50
N LEU A 53 19.69 -4.53 -16.79
CA LEU A 53 18.48 -4.66 -16.00
C LEU A 53 18.90 -4.95 -14.55
N TRP A 54 18.36 -4.16 -13.64
CA TRP A 54 18.51 -4.32 -12.20
C TRP A 54 17.13 -4.54 -11.60
N LEU A 55 16.78 -5.80 -11.33
CA LEU A 55 15.49 -6.14 -10.75
C LEU A 55 15.67 -6.56 -9.29
N LEU A 56 15.02 -5.85 -8.37
CA LEU A 56 14.91 -6.32 -6.98
C LEU A 56 14.10 -7.62 -6.97
N ILE A 57 14.67 -8.70 -6.45
CA ILE A 57 14.01 -10.02 -6.42
C ILE A 57 12.70 -9.96 -5.61
N ARG A 58 12.62 -9.11 -4.59
CA ARG A 58 11.40 -8.87 -3.80
C ARG A 58 10.25 -8.28 -4.62
N ASN A 59 10.55 -7.66 -5.76
CA ASN A 59 9.55 -7.15 -6.71
C ASN A 59 8.92 -8.28 -7.54
N VAL A 60 9.50 -9.48 -7.57
CA VAL A 60 8.88 -10.63 -8.24
C VAL A 60 7.65 -11.07 -7.42
N ASP A 61 6.49 -11.07 -8.06
CA ASP A 61 5.20 -11.44 -7.46
C ASP A 61 4.83 -12.89 -7.79
N ALA A 62 5.13 -13.33 -9.02
CA ALA A 62 4.98 -14.70 -9.46
C ALA A 62 6.10 -15.10 -10.44
N THR A 63 6.45 -16.39 -10.39
CA THR A 63 7.43 -17.01 -11.29
C THR A 63 6.76 -18.19 -11.98
N GLU A 64 6.70 -18.15 -13.31
CA GLU A 64 6.20 -19.25 -14.15
C GLU A 64 7.38 -19.87 -14.91
N LYS A 65 7.45 -21.20 -14.95
CA LYS A 65 8.53 -21.93 -15.62
C LYS A 65 7.97 -22.90 -16.64
N SER A 66 8.57 -22.92 -17.83
CA SER A 66 8.26 -23.83 -18.92
C SER A 66 9.55 -24.45 -19.43
N ILE A 67 9.54 -25.76 -19.66
CA ILE A 67 10.71 -26.50 -20.13
C ILE A 67 10.38 -27.06 -21.50
N GLN A 68 11.14 -26.67 -22.52
CA GLN A 68 10.98 -27.21 -23.85
C GLN A 68 11.94 -28.38 -24.04
N ASN A 69 11.41 -29.61 -24.06
CA ASN A 69 12.17 -30.77 -24.54
C ASN A 69 12.12 -30.79 -26.06
N LEU A 70 13.21 -30.35 -26.71
CA LEU A 70 13.38 -30.49 -28.17
C LEU A 70 13.71 -31.94 -28.58
N SER A 71 13.09 -32.94 -27.96
CA SER A 71 13.35 -34.37 -28.23
C SER A 71 12.48 -34.96 -29.35
N TRP A 72 11.49 -34.23 -29.88
CA TRP A 72 10.53 -34.77 -30.86
C TRP A 72 10.83 -34.44 -32.32
N TYR A 73 11.88 -33.65 -32.61
CA TYR A 73 12.32 -33.29 -33.96
C TYR A 73 13.74 -33.81 -34.26
N GLN A 74 13.97 -35.12 -34.10
CA GLN A 74 15.12 -35.79 -34.73
C GLN A 74 14.67 -37.11 -35.38
N SER A 75 13.92 -36.98 -36.46
CA SER A 75 13.85 -38.01 -37.51
C SER A 75 14.68 -37.56 -38.70
N SER A 76 16.00 -37.73 -38.59
CA SER A 76 16.86 -38.07 -39.74
C SER A 76 18.25 -38.44 -39.23
N ARG A 77 18.59 -39.70 -39.47
CA ARG A 77 19.88 -40.32 -39.21
C ARG A 77 21.01 -39.50 -39.84
N THR A 78 21.96 -39.05 -39.04
CA THR A 78 23.37 -39.04 -39.43
C THR A 78 24.19 -39.58 -38.26
N ASN A 79 24.83 -40.73 -38.48
CA ASN A 79 25.76 -41.34 -37.54
C ASN A 79 27.00 -40.45 -37.45
N GLY A 80 27.36 -39.95 -36.25
CA GLY A 80 28.73 -39.45 -36.05
C GLY A 80 29.01 -38.33 -35.05
N SER A 81 28.10 -37.91 -34.18
CA SER A 81 28.43 -36.90 -33.14
C SER A 81 28.57 -37.50 -31.73
N PRO A 82 29.57 -37.07 -30.92
CA PRO A 82 29.84 -37.62 -29.59
C PRO A 82 28.69 -37.34 -28.61
N PRO A 83 28.55 -38.16 -27.54
CA PRO A 83 27.43 -38.05 -26.59
C PRO A 83 27.40 -36.75 -25.76
N GLU A 84 28.46 -35.94 -25.75
CA GLU A 84 28.54 -34.69 -24.97
C GLU A 84 27.67 -33.55 -25.52
N ASN A 85 27.25 -33.59 -26.79
CA ASN A 85 26.45 -32.51 -27.41
C ASN A 85 24.93 -32.70 -27.32
N ARG A 86 24.45 -33.77 -26.65
CA ARG A 86 23.00 -34.04 -26.51
C ARG A 86 22.32 -33.27 -25.37
N LEU A 87 23.09 -32.73 -24.43
CA LEU A 87 22.58 -31.87 -23.34
C LEU A 87 22.41 -30.40 -23.76
N ALA A 88 22.96 -29.99 -24.90
CA ALA A 88 23.01 -28.59 -25.35
C ALA A 88 21.72 -28.07 -26.01
N ASN A 89 20.69 -28.92 -26.19
CA ASN A 89 19.47 -28.57 -26.93
C ASN A 89 18.23 -28.39 -26.02
N THR A 90 18.38 -28.35 -24.70
CA THR A 90 17.25 -28.03 -23.80
C THR A 90 17.39 -26.60 -23.29
N SER A 91 16.32 -25.82 -23.46
CA SER A 91 16.20 -24.47 -22.90
C SER A 91 14.94 -24.40 -22.08
N GLY A 92 15.02 -23.68 -20.97
CA GLY A 92 13.86 -23.36 -20.16
C GLY A 92 13.50 -21.89 -20.31
N THR A 93 12.22 -21.58 -20.14
CA THR A 93 11.71 -20.22 -20.07
C THR A 93 11.23 -19.94 -18.67
N ILE A 94 11.68 -18.83 -18.09
CA ILE A 94 11.21 -18.28 -16.82
C ILE A 94 10.46 -16.98 -17.14
N THR A 95 9.18 -16.91 -16.82
CA THR A 95 8.40 -15.68 -16.88
C THR A 95 8.28 -15.11 -15.47
N LEU A 96 8.86 -13.93 -15.27
CA LEU A 96 8.78 -13.17 -14.03
C LEU A 96 7.68 -12.13 -14.16
N LYS A 97 6.67 -12.25 -13.29
CA LYS A 97 5.58 -11.28 -13.16
C LYS A 97 5.83 -10.46 -11.91
N CYS A 98 5.99 -9.16 -12.08
CA CYS A 98 6.47 -8.27 -11.02
C CYS A 98 5.33 -7.46 -10.40
N LYS A 99 5.52 -7.01 -9.16
CA LYS A 99 4.53 -6.26 -8.38
C LYS A 99 4.23 -4.88 -8.98
N ASP A 100 5.20 -4.33 -9.70
CA ASP A 100 5.10 -3.12 -10.52
C ASP A 100 4.47 -3.35 -11.91
N LEU A 101 3.81 -4.49 -12.11
CA LEU A 101 3.10 -4.88 -13.34
C LEU A 101 4.01 -5.23 -14.53
N LYS A 102 5.34 -5.23 -14.38
CA LYS A 102 6.26 -5.65 -15.44
C LYS A 102 6.23 -7.17 -15.61
N ILE A 103 6.23 -7.62 -16.87
CA ILE A 103 6.38 -9.03 -17.24
C ILE A 103 7.69 -9.19 -18.01
N LEU A 104 8.60 -10.00 -17.47
CA LEU A 104 9.91 -10.26 -18.04
C LEU A 104 10.03 -11.74 -18.35
N GLN A 105 10.46 -12.08 -19.57
CA GLN A 105 10.67 -13.46 -19.98
C GLN A 105 12.18 -13.70 -20.15
N LEU A 106 12.68 -14.74 -19.50
CA LEU A 106 14.08 -15.16 -19.54
C LEU A 106 14.15 -16.55 -20.18
N GLU A 107 14.83 -16.65 -21.31
CA GLU A 107 15.18 -17.95 -21.90
C GLU A 107 16.56 -18.34 -21.39
N ILE A 108 16.59 -19.38 -20.57
CA ILE A 108 17.77 -19.90 -19.90
C ILE A 108 18.27 -21.12 -20.67
N PRO A 109 19.53 -21.12 -21.15
CA PRO A 109 20.13 -22.31 -21.73
C PRO A 109 20.36 -23.37 -20.65
N GLY A 110 19.93 -24.60 -20.90
CA GLY A 110 20.01 -25.70 -19.95
C GLY A 110 18.79 -25.78 -19.03
N MET A 111 18.23 -26.99 -18.94
CA MET A 111 17.07 -27.27 -18.07
C MET A 111 17.43 -27.15 -16.59
N GLU A 112 18.61 -27.63 -16.19
CA GLU A 112 19.06 -27.60 -14.79
C GLU A 112 19.27 -26.15 -14.32
N GLU A 113 19.96 -25.34 -15.13
CA GLU A 113 20.17 -23.92 -14.87
C GLU A 113 18.85 -23.17 -14.76
N CYS A 114 17.89 -23.45 -15.66
CA CYS A 114 16.56 -22.85 -15.59
C CYS A 114 15.86 -23.17 -14.27
N LEU A 115 15.87 -24.44 -13.85
CA LEU A 115 15.24 -24.86 -12.60
C LEU A 115 15.94 -24.28 -11.37
N ASN A 116 17.27 -24.22 -11.39
CA ASN A 116 18.07 -23.65 -10.31
C ASN A 116 17.85 -22.16 -10.16
N VAL A 117 17.84 -21.40 -11.26
CA VAL A 117 17.55 -19.95 -11.25
C VAL A 117 16.13 -19.70 -10.77
N ALA A 118 15.12 -20.40 -11.31
CA ALA A 118 13.73 -20.24 -10.88
C ALA A 118 13.55 -20.53 -9.38
N SER A 119 14.12 -21.64 -8.90
CA SER A 119 14.06 -22.00 -7.48
C SER A 119 14.77 -20.99 -6.57
N SER A 120 15.85 -20.36 -7.05
CA SER A 120 16.55 -19.32 -6.29
C SER A 120 15.73 -18.04 -6.20
N ILE A 121 15.08 -17.64 -7.30
CA ILE A 121 14.19 -16.47 -7.34
C ILE A 121 12.98 -16.68 -6.43
N GLU A 122 12.32 -17.84 -6.52
CA GLU A 122 11.17 -18.21 -5.67
C GLU A 122 11.53 -18.15 -4.18
N ALA A 123 12.69 -18.70 -3.78
CA ALA A 123 13.13 -18.71 -2.38
C ALA A 123 13.52 -17.33 -1.85
N LEU A 124 14.19 -16.51 -2.67
CA LEU A 124 14.64 -15.17 -2.28
C LEU A 124 13.48 -14.16 -2.26
N SER A 125 12.50 -14.27 -3.16
CA SER A 125 11.33 -13.38 -3.18
C SER A 125 10.39 -13.62 -1.99
N SER A 126 10.35 -14.86 -1.48
CA SER A 126 9.53 -15.26 -0.32
C SER A 126 10.13 -14.89 1.05
N VAL A 127 11.30 -14.25 1.12
CA VAL A 127 11.89 -13.85 2.42
C VAL A 127 11.03 -12.78 3.09
N GLU A 128 10.42 -13.12 4.23
CA GLU A 128 9.49 -12.23 4.96
C GLU A 128 10.18 -11.36 6.01
N LEU A 129 11.35 -11.78 6.53
CA LEU A 129 12.05 -11.04 7.58
C LEU A 129 12.46 -9.65 7.10
N VAL A 130 11.88 -8.60 7.68
CA VAL A 130 12.13 -7.20 7.30
C VAL A 130 13.63 -6.86 7.32
N MET A 131 14.34 -7.31 8.35
CA MET A 131 15.79 -7.08 8.51
C MET A 131 16.66 -7.69 7.42
N LYS A 132 16.11 -8.64 6.65
CA LYS A 132 16.76 -9.31 5.53
C LYS A 132 16.49 -8.60 4.19
N MET A 133 15.64 -7.58 4.17
CA MET A 133 15.30 -6.83 2.96
C MET A 133 16.42 -5.88 2.52
N TYR A 134 16.46 -5.57 1.23
CA TYR A 134 17.55 -4.79 0.62
C TYR A 134 17.86 -3.43 1.28
N PRO A 135 16.88 -2.66 1.80
CA PRO A 135 17.19 -1.37 2.44
C PRO A 135 18.20 -1.44 3.60
N PHE A 136 18.33 -2.60 4.27
CA PHE A 136 19.33 -2.79 5.32
C PHE A 136 20.76 -3.04 4.80
N PHE A 137 20.88 -3.42 3.52
CA PHE A 137 22.13 -3.69 2.82
C PHE A 137 22.52 -2.57 1.86
N TYR A 138 21.58 -1.70 1.51
CA TYR A 138 21.83 -0.58 0.61
C TYR A 138 22.67 0.51 1.29
N ARG A 139 23.73 0.95 0.59
CA ARG A 139 24.68 1.97 1.04
C ARG A 139 24.94 2.94 -0.13
N PRO A 140 24.14 3.99 -0.29
CA PRO A 140 24.32 4.92 -1.40
C PRO A 140 25.62 5.71 -1.25
N GLN A 141 26.38 5.85 -2.33
CA GLN A 141 27.73 6.43 -2.30
C GLN A 141 27.75 7.96 -2.10
N ASN A 142 26.65 8.66 -2.45
CA ASN A 142 26.62 10.13 -2.53
C ASN A 142 25.49 10.80 -1.73
N THR A 143 24.69 10.05 -0.98
CA THR A 143 23.64 10.64 -0.15
C THR A 143 24.24 10.99 1.20
N LYS A 144 24.46 12.29 1.47
CA LYS A 144 24.38 12.75 2.86
C LYS A 144 22.96 12.39 3.29
N LEU A 145 22.78 11.40 4.17
CA LEU A 145 21.46 11.14 4.75
C LEU A 145 20.95 12.49 5.23
N GLY A 146 19.97 13.05 4.50
CA GLY A 146 19.34 14.29 4.90
C GLY A 146 18.81 14.05 6.30
N THR A 147 19.25 14.85 7.25
CA THR A 147 18.84 14.71 8.65
C THR A 147 17.32 14.72 8.72
N GLY A 148 16.71 13.56 8.97
CA GLY A 148 15.37 13.35 9.54
C GLY A 148 14.30 14.42 9.28
N TRP A 149 14.22 14.98 8.06
CA TRP A 149 13.36 16.15 7.81
C TRP A 149 11.88 15.78 8.03
N LEU A 150 11.57 14.51 7.83
CA LEU A 150 10.26 13.90 8.06
C LEU A 150 10.02 13.42 9.50
N THR A 151 11.05 13.33 10.35
CA THR A 151 10.96 12.74 11.71
C THR A 151 10.13 13.60 12.67
N HIS A 152 10.01 14.90 12.43
CA HIS A 152 9.23 15.84 13.25
C HIS A 152 8.10 16.54 12.47
N ILE A 153 7.58 15.90 11.42
CA ILE A 153 6.58 16.51 10.54
C ILE A 153 5.29 16.86 11.29
N THR A 154 4.89 16.03 12.27
CA THR A 154 3.68 16.27 13.08
C THR A 154 3.85 17.48 13.99
N GLU A 155 5.00 17.64 14.62
CA GLU A 155 5.31 18.79 15.48
C GLU A 155 5.47 20.07 14.66
N GLN A 156 6.08 20.00 13.47
CA GLN A 156 6.14 21.12 12.53
C GLN A 156 4.75 21.55 12.07
N TYR A 157 3.89 20.60 11.73
CA TYR A 157 2.50 20.87 11.35
C TYR A 157 1.71 21.48 12.53
N TYR A 158 1.90 20.96 13.74
CA TYR A 158 1.30 21.53 14.94
C TYR A 158 1.72 22.97 15.20
N LYS A 159 2.99 23.34 14.96
CA LYS A 159 3.44 24.74 15.12
C LYS A 159 2.63 25.70 14.26
N GLN A 160 2.23 25.28 13.06
CA GLN A 160 1.37 26.09 12.19
C GLN A 160 -0.06 26.21 12.75
N ILE A 161 -0.57 25.20 13.44
CA ILE A 161 -1.90 25.25 14.06
C ILE A 161 -1.86 26.12 15.32
N ALA A 162 -0.83 25.96 16.14
CA ALA A 162 -0.64 26.68 17.39
C ALA A 162 -0.47 28.20 17.18
N SER A 163 0.01 28.64 16.01
CA SER A 163 0.01 30.06 15.63
C SER A 163 -1.37 30.61 15.28
N GLU A 164 -2.32 29.75 14.91
CA GLU A 164 -3.69 30.13 14.53
C GLU A 164 -4.64 30.03 15.73
N THR A 165 -4.45 29.04 16.61
CA THR A 165 -5.37 28.76 17.72
C THR A 165 -4.73 28.01 18.89
N GLY A 166 -5.20 28.32 20.11
CA GLY A 166 -4.86 27.58 21.33
C GLY A 166 -5.75 26.37 21.63
N ALA A 167 -6.70 26.04 20.74
CA ALA A 167 -7.68 24.96 20.97
C ALA A 167 -7.09 23.54 20.88
N TRP A 168 -5.84 23.40 20.41
CA TRP A 168 -5.18 22.12 20.17
C TRP A 168 -3.84 22.03 20.91
N ARG A 169 -3.47 20.81 21.31
CA ARG A 169 -2.17 20.50 21.93
C ARG A 169 -1.53 19.26 21.33
N LEU A 170 -0.20 19.19 21.45
CA LEU A 170 0.53 17.93 21.32
C LEU A 170 0.33 17.10 22.58
N SER A 171 0.05 15.82 22.40
CA SER A 171 -0.02 14.83 23.47
C SER A 171 1.02 13.75 23.21
N SER A 172 1.86 13.50 24.22
CA SER A 172 2.81 12.39 24.27
C SER A 172 2.21 11.16 24.96
N VAL A 173 0.86 11.05 25.03
CA VAL A 173 0.15 9.93 25.65
C VAL A 173 0.52 8.57 25.07
N ASN A 174 1.05 8.55 23.84
CA ASN A 174 1.43 7.35 23.11
C ASN A 174 2.95 7.23 22.92
N ALA A 175 3.78 7.95 23.70
CA ALA A 175 5.24 8.00 23.50
C ALA A 175 5.92 6.62 23.50
N ASP A 176 5.38 5.66 24.25
CA ASP A 176 5.84 4.27 24.34
C ASP A 176 5.05 3.29 23.44
N PHE A 177 4.15 3.81 22.61
CA PHE A 177 3.19 3.05 21.79
C PHE A 177 2.24 2.15 22.60
N GLY A 178 2.11 2.36 23.92
CA GLY A 178 1.28 1.54 24.81
C GLY A 178 -0.21 1.81 24.67
N VAL A 179 -0.58 3.04 24.33
CA VAL A 179 -1.98 3.48 24.19
C VAL A 179 -2.56 3.04 22.84
N CYS A 180 -1.85 3.28 21.75
CA CYS A 180 -2.19 2.79 20.42
C CYS A 180 -0.91 2.38 19.66
N PRO A 181 -0.65 1.07 19.46
CA PRO A 181 0.55 0.59 18.79
C PRO A 181 0.72 1.02 17.33
N SER A 182 -0.37 1.47 16.70
CA SER A 182 -0.40 1.85 15.27
C SER A 182 -0.48 3.36 15.03
N TYR A 183 -0.48 4.16 16.10
CA TYR A 183 -0.37 5.61 16.03
C TYR A 183 1.07 6.06 16.29
N PRO A 184 1.42 7.29 15.90
CA PRO A 184 2.72 7.86 16.20
C PRO A 184 2.90 8.11 17.71
N PRO A 185 4.12 8.35 18.20
CA PRO A 185 4.39 8.59 19.61
C PRO A 185 3.76 9.89 20.12
N VAL A 186 3.57 10.87 19.22
CA VAL A 186 2.95 12.16 19.52
C VAL A 186 1.75 12.37 18.60
N VAL A 187 0.61 12.80 19.18
CA VAL A 187 -0.62 13.08 18.44
C VAL A 187 -1.16 14.47 18.78
N ILE A 188 -1.94 15.06 17.86
CA ILE A 188 -2.59 16.36 18.07
C ILE A 188 -4.04 16.13 18.49
N VAL A 189 -4.43 16.73 19.62
CA VAL A 189 -5.72 16.53 20.29
C VAL A 189 -6.26 17.86 20.85
N PRO A 190 -7.55 17.97 21.20
CA PRO A 190 -8.10 19.18 21.81
C PRO A 190 -7.39 19.50 23.13
N ALA A 191 -7.05 20.78 23.34
CA ALA A 191 -6.27 21.23 24.49
C ALA A 191 -6.92 20.91 25.85
N ARG A 192 -8.26 20.96 25.90
CA ARG A 192 -9.07 20.71 27.10
C ARG A 192 -9.24 19.24 27.51
N VAL A 193 -8.84 18.30 26.66
CA VAL A 193 -8.96 16.87 26.95
C VAL A 193 -7.64 16.39 27.52
N ASP A 194 -7.63 15.83 28.74
CA ASP A 194 -6.42 15.29 29.36
C ASP A 194 -6.03 13.90 28.80
N ASP A 195 -4.79 13.49 29.04
CA ASP A 195 -4.26 12.21 28.54
C ASP A 195 -4.99 10.98 29.17
N GLY A 196 -5.55 11.12 30.37
CA GLY A 196 -6.33 10.06 31.01
C GLY A 196 -7.65 9.78 30.28
N ALA A 197 -8.33 10.84 29.81
CA ALA A 197 -9.51 10.73 28.95
C ALA A 197 -9.15 10.11 27.59
N LEU A 198 -8.02 10.48 26.99
CA LEU A 198 -7.54 9.88 25.74
C LEU A 198 -7.31 8.38 25.88
N GLN A 199 -6.67 7.92 26.97
CA GLN A 199 -6.45 6.50 27.23
C GLN A 199 -7.75 5.70 27.33
N LYS A 200 -8.80 6.30 27.92
CA LYS A 200 -10.13 5.66 28.03
C LYS A 200 -10.86 5.64 26.70
N SER A 201 -10.85 6.74 25.93
CA SER A 201 -11.37 6.78 24.56
C SER A 201 -10.66 5.76 23.67
N ALA A 202 -9.33 5.62 23.79
CA ALA A 202 -8.54 4.60 23.09
C ALA A 202 -9.06 3.19 23.37
N ARG A 203 -9.33 2.84 24.63
CA ARG A 203 -9.91 1.52 24.97
C ARG A 203 -11.31 1.30 24.40
N PHE A 204 -12.03 2.36 24.04
CA PHE A 204 -13.34 2.31 23.40
C PHE A 204 -13.29 2.29 21.87
N ARG A 205 -12.11 2.39 21.25
CA ARG A 205 -11.95 2.48 19.78
C ARG A 205 -11.22 1.22 19.27
N GLN A 206 -11.66 0.68 18.13
CA GLN A 206 -11.06 -0.53 17.53
C GLN A 206 -9.54 -0.35 17.29
N GLY A 207 -8.72 -1.31 17.74
CA GLY A 207 -7.26 -1.19 17.65
C GLY A 207 -6.68 0.01 18.42
N ARG A 208 -7.48 0.58 19.33
CA ARG A 208 -7.16 1.75 20.15
C ARG A 208 -6.91 3.06 19.41
N ARG A 209 -7.40 3.17 18.17
CA ARG A 209 -7.20 4.35 17.31
C ARG A 209 -8.27 5.40 17.60
N PHE A 210 -8.07 6.12 18.71
CA PHE A 210 -8.96 7.20 19.15
C PHE A 210 -8.94 8.41 18.19
N PRO A 211 -9.97 9.27 18.20
CA PRO A 211 -9.99 10.49 17.39
C PRO A 211 -8.78 11.38 17.61
N VAL A 212 -8.04 11.65 16.54
CA VAL A 212 -6.89 12.58 16.50
C VAL A 212 -7.04 13.53 15.32
N LEU A 213 -6.45 14.72 15.43
CA LEU A 213 -6.44 15.70 14.34
C LEU A 213 -5.65 15.16 13.14
N SER A 214 -6.26 15.24 11.96
CA SER A 214 -5.63 14.93 10.67
C SER A 214 -5.39 16.21 9.87
N TYR A 215 -6.37 17.12 9.84
CA TYR A 215 -6.27 18.38 9.10
C TYR A 215 -6.95 19.54 9.85
N TYR A 216 -6.35 20.73 9.77
CA TYR A 216 -6.90 21.98 10.30
C TYR A 216 -7.12 22.94 9.13
N HIS A 217 -8.38 23.29 8.86
CA HIS A 217 -8.74 24.14 7.75
C HIS A 217 -8.71 25.61 8.19
N LYS A 218 -7.56 26.28 7.94
CA LYS A 218 -7.28 27.64 8.45
C LYS A 218 -8.36 28.67 8.14
N LYS A 219 -8.94 28.62 6.94
CA LYS A 219 -9.92 29.61 6.46
C LYS A 219 -11.17 29.67 7.35
N ASN A 220 -11.68 28.52 7.78
CA ASN A 220 -12.93 28.42 8.53
C ASN A 220 -12.72 28.01 10.01
N GLY A 221 -11.49 27.65 10.40
CA GLY A 221 -11.19 27.09 11.72
C GLY A 221 -11.78 25.69 11.95
N THR A 222 -12.32 25.05 10.90
CA THR A 222 -12.90 23.70 10.95
C THR A 222 -11.81 22.64 10.88
N VAL A 223 -12.12 21.43 11.37
CA VAL A 223 -11.11 20.36 11.44
C VAL A 223 -11.58 19.04 10.87
N MET A 224 -10.64 18.27 10.34
CA MET A 224 -10.81 16.87 10.02
C MET A 224 -10.06 16.01 11.03
N LEU A 225 -10.77 15.06 11.62
CA LEU A 225 -10.26 14.04 12.51
C LEU A 225 -10.24 12.70 11.80
N ARG A 226 -9.38 11.81 12.30
CA ARG A 226 -9.36 10.39 11.92
C ARG A 226 -9.42 9.49 13.15
N SER A 227 -10.10 8.35 13.01
CA SER A 227 -10.13 7.31 14.04
C SER A 227 -10.47 5.94 13.44
N SER A 228 -10.58 4.93 14.29
CA SER A 228 -11.33 3.71 14.00
C SER A 228 -12.79 3.82 14.48
N GLN A 229 -13.62 2.83 14.13
CA GLN A 229 -14.96 2.68 14.69
C GLN A 229 -14.96 2.59 16.23
N PRO A 230 -16.06 2.99 16.90
CA PRO A 230 -16.25 2.80 18.33
C PRO A 230 -16.70 1.36 18.68
N LEU A 231 -16.37 0.90 19.87
CA LEU A 231 -16.66 -0.45 20.39
C LEU A 231 -17.98 -0.52 21.16
N VAL A 232 -19.05 -0.01 20.52
CA VAL A 232 -20.40 0.07 21.07
C VAL A 232 -20.98 -1.33 21.34
N GLY A 233 -20.80 -2.24 20.39
CA GLY A 233 -21.27 -3.62 20.44
C GLY A 233 -22.80 -3.77 20.47
N PRO A 234 -23.30 -5.00 20.65
CA PRO A 234 -24.74 -5.26 20.78
C PRO A 234 -25.32 -4.63 22.05
N ASN A 235 -24.50 -4.51 23.10
CA ASN A 235 -24.89 -4.00 24.41
C ASN A 235 -24.96 -2.46 24.49
N ARG A 236 -24.77 -1.75 23.36
CA ARG A 236 -24.83 -0.27 23.29
C ARG A 236 -23.93 0.42 24.32
N ARG A 237 -22.71 -0.09 24.50
CA ARG A 237 -21.72 0.51 25.39
C ARG A 237 -21.44 1.96 25.00
N ARG A 238 -21.15 2.76 26.01
CA ARG A 238 -20.80 4.18 25.90
C ARG A 238 -19.47 4.43 26.57
N CYS A 239 -18.82 5.52 26.16
CA CYS A 239 -17.60 6.01 26.77
C CYS A 239 -17.73 7.52 26.95
N PRO A 240 -17.99 8.01 28.17
CA PRO A 240 -18.08 9.44 28.46
C PRO A 240 -16.84 10.21 28.01
N GLU A 241 -15.65 9.60 28.07
CA GLU A 241 -14.40 10.23 27.66
C GLU A 241 -14.24 10.33 26.14
N ASP A 242 -14.78 9.37 25.36
CA ASP A 242 -14.86 9.48 23.89
C ASP A 242 -15.90 10.53 23.47
N GLU A 243 -17.03 10.59 24.18
CA GLU A 243 -18.05 11.62 24.00
C GLU A 243 -17.51 13.02 24.35
N LEU A 244 -16.72 13.14 25.43
CA LEU A 244 -16.00 14.36 25.81
C LEU A 244 -14.97 14.76 24.76
N LEU A 245 -14.19 13.81 24.23
CA LEU A 245 -13.19 14.09 23.20
C LEU A 245 -13.83 14.64 21.92
N LEU A 246 -14.97 14.09 21.48
CA LEU A 246 -15.65 14.58 20.29
C LEU A 246 -16.48 15.85 20.55
N SER A 247 -17.05 16.02 21.74
CA SER A 247 -17.65 17.30 22.12
C SER A 247 -16.57 18.39 22.22
N ALA A 248 -15.34 17.99 22.57
CA ALA A 248 -14.21 18.88 22.73
C ALA A 248 -13.89 19.67 21.45
N VAL A 249 -14.17 19.06 20.30
CA VAL A 249 -13.86 19.57 18.97
C VAL A 249 -14.87 20.64 18.51
N LEU A 250 -16.14 20.53 18.93
CA LEU A 250 -17.23 21.40 18.48
C LEU A 250 -17.47 22.60 19.42
N GLU A 251 -16.46 23.04 20.18
CA GLU A 251 -16.63 24.14 21.16
C GLU A 251 -17.04 25.46 20.52
N GLY A 252 -16.57 25.71 19.30
CA GLY A 252 -16.91 26.91 18.52
C GLY A 252 -18.39 27.01 18.12
N GLY A 253 -19.19 25.96 18.39
CA GLY A 253 -20.60 25.90 18.00
C GLY A 253 -20.84 25.23 16.64
N GLU A 254 -19.77 24.94 15.89
CA GLU A 254 -19.87 24.36 14.57
C GLU A 254 -20.45 22.94 14.58
N PRO A 255 -21.25 22.57 13.56
CA PRO A 255 -21.76 21.22 13.43
C PRO A 255 -20.62 20.23 13.10
N GLY A 256 -20.80 18.98 13.51
CA GLY A 256 -19.88 17.89 13.19
C GLY A 256 -20.52 16.86 12.25
N PHE A 257 -19.76 16.35 11.28
CA PHE A 257 -20.13 15.18 10.49
C PHE A 257 -19.21 14.00 10.79
N ILE A 258 -19.79 12.81 10.98
CA ILE A 258 -19.04 11.55 11.09
C ILE A 258 -19.19 10.81 9.77
N LEU A 259 -18.12 10.69 9.01
CA LEU A 259 -18.06 9.97 7.75
C LEU A 259 -17.59 8.53 7.99
N ASP A 260 -18.52 7.59 7.98
CA ASP A 260 -18.20 6.17 8.01
C ASP A 260 -17.94 5.65 6.58
N THR A 261 -16.75 5.12 6.35
CA THR A 261 -16.31 4.64 5.04
C THR A 261 -16.82 3.24 4.69
N ARG A 262 -17.53 2.57 5.60
CA ARG A 262 -18.10 1.23 5.41
C ARG A 262 -19.49 1.30 4.80
N SER A 263 -19.90 0.18 4.21
CA SER A 263 -21.31 -0.03 3.89
C SER A 263 -22.17 -0.11 5.15
N LEU A 264 -23.46 0.24 5.03
CA LEU A 264 -24.43 0.08 6.13
C LEU A 264 -24.49 -1.37 6.63
N GLN A 265 -24.32 -2.35 5.73
CA GLN A 265 -24.29 -3.77 6.09
C GLN A 265 -23.05 -4.13 6.89
N ALA A 266 -21.87 -3.68 6.46
CA ALA A 266 -20.62 -3.91 7.17
C ALA A 266 -20.63 -3.24 8.55
N ALA A 267 -21.18 -2.03 8.67
CA ALA A 267 -21.35 -1.35 9.95
C ALA A 267 -22.32 -2.10 10.90
N LYS A 268 -23.42 -2.65 10.37
CA LYS A 268 -24.35 -3.50 11.14
C LYS A 268 -23.68 -4.79 11.63
N GLN A 269 -22.92 -5.47 10.77
CA GLN A 269 -22.16 -6.68 11.14
C GLN A 269 -21.10 -6.37 12.19
N ALA A 270 -20.37 -5.26 12.04
CA ALA A 270 -19.37 -4.83 13.00
C ALA A 270 -19.98 -4.59 14.40
N ARG A 271 -21.21 -4.06 14.47
CA ARG A 271 -21.94 -3.90 15.74
C ARG A 271 -22.18 -5.24 16.44
N VAL A 272 -22.55 -6.29 15.69
CA VAL A 272 -22.72 -7.65 16.25
C VAL A 272 -21.40 -8.17 16.81
N MET A 273 -20.29 -7.87 16.13
CA MET A 273 -18.92 -8.26 16.53
C MET A 273 -18.27 -7.35 17.57
N GLY A 274 -19.03 -6.49 18.26
CA GLY A 274 -18.51 -5.62 19.33
C GLY A 274 -18.05 -4.22 18.91
N GLY A 275 -17.95 -3.94 17.61
CA GLY A 275 -17.74 -2.61 17.03
C GLY A 275 -19.04 -1.79 16.97
N GLY A 276 -19.19 -0.89 15.99
CA GLY A 276 -20.45 -0.18 15.78
C GLY A 276 -20.33 1.23 15.22
N LEU A 277 -21.27 2.07 15.61
CA LEU A 277 -21.47 3.44 15.15
C LEU A 277 -21.79 4.34 16.34
N GLU A 278 -21.32 5.58 16.31
CA GLU A 278 -21.66 6.62 17.29
C GLU A 278 -23.17 6.85 17.34
N HIS A 279 -23.82 6.80 18.50
CA HIS A 279 -25.27 7.01 18.60
C HIS A 279 -25.62 8.51 18.72
N ARG A 280 -26.60 9.01 17.95
CA ARG A 280 -26.92 10.46 17.87
C ARG A 280 -27.24 11.09 19.23
N SER A 281 -27.86 10.36 20.15
CA SER A 281 -28.18 10.89 21.48
C SER A 281 -26.96 11.09 22.39
N CYS A 282 -25.87 10.36 22.12
CA CYS A 282 -24.63 10.36 22.91
C CYS A 282 -23.62 11.37 22.34
N TYR A 283 -23.57 11.47 21.01
CA TYR A 283 -22.67 12.38 20.30
C TYR A 283 -23.45 13.59 19.78
N ARG A 284 -23.84 14.49 20.69
CA ARG A 284 -24.58 15.72 20.35
C ARG A 284 -23.74 16.61 19.45
N GLY A 285 -24.36 17.30 18.49
CA GLY A 285 -23.67 18.10 17.47
C GLY A 285 -23.12 17.29 16.28
N TRP A 286 -22.91 15.98 16.44
CA TRP A 286 -22.39 15.10 15.39
C TRP A 286 -23.51 14.39 14.60
N LYS A 287 -23.52 14.56 13.29
CA LYS A 287 -24.41 13.88 12.33
C LYS A 287 -23.63 12.83 11.54
N ARG A 288 -24.15 11.60 11.43
CA ARG A 288 -23.48 10.53 10.67
C ARG A 288 -23.84 10.59 9.19
N LEU A 289 -22.83 10.45 8.34
CA LEU A 289 -22.91 10.27 6.90
C LEU A 289 -22.26 8.92 6.56
N HIS A 290 -22.84 8.17 5.62
CA HIS A 290 -22.27 6.91 5.15
C HIS A 290 -21.77 7.07 3.72
N ARG A 291 -20.51 6.68 3.47
CA ARG A 291 -19.89 6.63 2.14
C ARG A 291 -19.13 5.32 2.01
N ALA A 292 -19.81 4.31 1.50
CA ALA A 292 -19.23 2.98 1.35
C ALA A 292 -18.13 3.00 0.27
N LEU A 293 -16.91 2.65 0.66
CA LEU A 293 -15.78 2.48 -0.26
C LEU A 293 -15.46 0.99 -0.56
N GLU A 294 -16.12 0.09 0.15
CA GLU A 294 -16.07 -1.36 -0.07
C GLU A 294 -17.30 -1.77 -0.90
N SER A 295 -17.07 -2.31 -2.10
CA SER A 295 -18.14 -2.78 -2.99
C SER A 295 -18.94 -3.90 -2.32
N THR A 296 -20.24 -3.68 -2.15
CA THR A 296 -21.19 -4.69 -1.67
C THR A 296 -21.58 -5.63 -2.80
N GLU A 297 -20.65 -6.42 -3.35
CA GLU A 297 -21.02 -7.52 -4.22
C GLU A 297 -20.37 -8.83 -3.75
N THR A 298 -21.24 -9.73 -3.29
CA THR A 298 -21.09 -11.19 -3.20
C THR A 298 -19.92 -11.75 -2.38
N PHE A 299 -20.16 -11.94 -1.08
CA PHE A 299 -20.02 -13.30 -0.56
C PHE A 299 -21.40 -13.75 -0.10
N GLN A 300 -22.05 -14.59 -0.92
CA GLN A 300 -22.88 -15.64 -0.36
C GLN A 300 -22.00 -16.34 0.65
N SER A 301 -22.32 -16.19 1.93
CA SER A 301 -21.80 -17.06 2.97
C SER A 301 -22.03 -18.50 2.49
N GLN A 302 -20.96 -19.23 2.18
CA GLN A 302 -21.05 -20.69 2.23
C GLN A 302 -21.60 -21.05 3.63
N PRO A 303 -22.50 -22.03 3.73
CA PRO A 303 -23.09 -22.39 5.01
C PRO A 303 -21.98 -22.73 6.01
N LEU A 304 -22.14 -22.21 7.23
CA LEU A 304 -21.36 -22.60 8.39
C LEU A 304 -21.36 -24.13 8.48
N GLY A 305 -20.19 -24.74 8.63
CA GLY A 305 -20.13 -26.09 9.20
C GLY A 305 -20.83 -26.09 10.56
N GLU A 306 -21.46 -27.20 10.91
CA GLU A 306 -22.39 -27.33 12.06
C GLU A 306 -21.77 -27.05 13.44
N ASP A 307 -20.47 -26.78 13.52
CA ASP A 307 -19.77 -26.47 14.74
C ASP A 307 -19.65 -24.94 14.87
N GLY A 308 -20.65 -24.32 15.51
CA GLY A 308 -20.81 -22.87 15.74
C GLY A 308 -19.71 -22.17 16.56
N SER A 309 -18.44 -22.53 16.38
CA SER A 309 -17.27 -21.84 16.91
C SER A 309 -16.62 -20.96 15.83
N CYS A 310 -16.98 -19.68 15.82
CA CYS A 310 -16.23 -18.67 15.06
C CYS A 310 -14.92 -18.37 15.79
N SER A 311 -13.79 -18.86 15.28
CA SER A 311 -12.48 -18.35 15.68
C SER A 311 -12.31 -16.91 15.14
N PRO A 312 -11.78 -15.96 15.94
CA PRO A 312 -11.58 -14.56 15.52
C PRO A 312 -10.72 -14.36 14.26
N THR A 313 -9.94 -15.38 13.90
CA THR A 313 -9.00 -15.38 12.77
C THR A 313 -9.65 -15.52 11.40
N HIS A 314 -10.91 -15.96 11.30
CA HIS A 314 -11.52 -16.25 10.00
C HIS A 314 -12.02 -15.00 9.23
N LEU A 315 -12.29 -13.90 9.96
CA LEU A 315 -12.79 -12.62 9.42
C LEU A 315 -11.70 -11.59 9.13
N GLU A 316 -10.51 -11.74 9.72
CA GLU A 316 -9.35 -10.89 9.39
C GLU A 316 -8.91 -11.06 7.94
N GLY A 317 -9.14 -12.24 7.36
CA GLY A 317 -8.79 -12.54 5.98
C GLY A 317 -9.75 -12.00 4.91
N ILE A 318 -10.93 -11.45 5.23
CA ILE A 318 -11.96 -11.04 4.23
C ILE A 318 -11.81 -9.56 3.80
N ARG A 319 -11.07 -8.75 4.56
CA ARG A 319 -10.95 -7.30 4.33
C ARG A 319 -9.89 -6.99 3.25
N GLY A 320 -10.17 -6.03 2.37
CA GLY A 320 -9.28 -5.67 1.26
C GLY A 320 -9.42 -6.55 0.01
N ARG A 321 -9.97 -7.77 0.14
CA ARG A 321 -10.20 -8.69 -0.97
C ARG A 321 -10.96 -8.08 -2.16
N PRO A 322 -12.08 -7.35 -1.98
CA PRO A 322 -12.80 -6.80 -3.14
C PRO A 322 -11.94 -5.80 -3.94
N LEU A 323 -11.15 -4.98 -3.27
CA LEU A 323 -10.27 -4.01 -3.93
C LEU A 323 -9.09 -4.70 -4.60
N GLN A 324 -8.51 -5.72 -3.97
CA GLN A 324 -7.43 -6.51 -4.56
C GLN A 324 -7.92 -7.32 -5.78
N GLU A 325 -9.11 -7.93 -5.70
CA GLU A 325 -9.74 -8.62 -6.84
C GLU A 325 -10.06 -7.65 -7.98
N SER A 326 -10.51 -6.43 -7.66
CA SER A 326 -10.72 -5.36 -8.64
C SER A 326 -9.42 -5.02 -9.37
N PHE A 327 -8.32 -4.87 -8.63
CA PHE A 327 -7.01 -4.59 -9.19
C PHE A 327 -6.46 -5.74 -10.04
N ILE A 328 -6.62 -6.99 -9.60
CA ILE A 328 -6.25 -8.19 -10.39
C ILE A 328 -6.98 -8.18 -11.73
N LYS A 329 -8.31 -8.00 -11.72
CA LYS A 329 -9.11 -7.96 -12.95
C LYS A 329 -8.72 -6.81 -13.88
N LEU A 330 -8.35 -5.65 -13.34
CA LEU A 330 -7.83 -4.54 -14.13
C LEU A 330 -6.53 -4.95 -14.85
N VAL A 331 -5.59 -5.52 -14.10
CA VAL A 331 -4.29 -5.93 -14.65
C VAL A 331 -4.46 -7.06 -15.68
N GLU A 332 -5.36 -8.00 -15.44
CA GLU A 332 -5.73 -9.05 -16.41
C GLU A 332 -6.34 -8.48 -17.69
N ALA A 333 -7.12 -7.41 -17.58
CA ALA A 333 -7.61 -6.68 -18.74
C ALA A 333 -6.42 -6.05 -19.48
N CYS A 334 -5.49 -5.39 -18.76
CA CYS A 334 -4.38 -4.64 -19.38
C CYS A 334 -3.43 -5.56 -20.14
N ASN A 335 -3.33 -6.81 -19.69
CA ASN A 335 -2.53 -7.85 -20.33
C ASN A 335 -3.24 -8.56 -21.49
N ASP A 336 -4.52 -8.24 -21.77
CA ASP A 336 -5.23 -8.84 -22.89
C ASP A 336 -4.64 -8.34 -24.22
N SER A 337 -4.06 -9.26 -24.99
CA SER A 337 -3.50 -8.95 -26.32
C SER A 337 -4.56 -8.92 -27.42
N SER A 338 -5.85 -9.06 -27.08
CA SER A 338 -6.95 -8.96 -28.04
C SER A 338 -7.00 -7.56 -28.67
N PRO A 339 -7.12 -7.44 -29.99
CA PRO A 339 -7.20 -6.14 -30.67
C PRO A 339 -8.58 -5.47 -30.55
N HIS A 340 -9.56 -6.10 -29.87
CA HIS A 340 -10.95 -5.64 -29.86
C HIS A 340 -11.25 -4.69 -28.69
N MET A 341 -11.57 -3.43 -29.02
CA MET A 341 -11.88 -2.38 -28.04
C MET A 341 -13.08 -2.72 -27.13
N ASP A 342 -14.16 -3.27 -27.68
CA ASP A 342 -15.37 -3.59 -26.90
C ASP A 342 -15.08 -4.62 -25.79
N ARG A 343 -14.22 -5.59 -26.10
CA ARG A 343 -13.77 -6.59 -25.13
C ARG A 343 -12.93 -5.94 -24.04
N TRP A 344 -12.00 -5.06 -24.40
CA TRP A 344 -11.20 -4.30 -23.44
C TRP A 344 -12.09 -3.46 -22.51
N LEU A 345 -13.03 -2.67 -23.07
CA LEU A 345 -13.96 -1.86 -22.28
C LEU A 345 -14.83 -2.70 -21.35
N SER A 346 -15.32 -3.85 -21.82
CA SER A 346 -16.10 -4.79 -21.00
C SER A 346 -15.28 -5.34 -19.83
N ARG A 347 -14.01 -5.72 -20.05
CA ARG A 347 -13.12 -6.20 -18.96
C ARG A 347 -12.76 -5.08 -17.99
N LEU A 348 -12.51 -3.87 -18.49
CA LEU A 348 -12.29 -2.68 -17.67
C LEU A 348 -13.50 -2.39 -16.77
N GLU A 349 -14.72 -2.41 -17.31
CA GLU A 349 -15.94 -2.24 -16.53
C GLU A 349 -16.13 -3.36 -15.49
N ALA A 350 -15.87 -4.60 -15.89
CA ALA A 350 -15.97 -5.77 -15.01
C ALA A 350 -14.93 -5.74 -13.86
N SER A 351 -13.81 -5.05 -14.04
CA SER A 351 -12.82 -4.84 -12.97
C SER A 351 -13.35 -4.00 -11.83
N LYS A 352 -14.31 -3.09 -12.09
CA LYS A 352 -14.82 -2.09 -11.13
C LYS A 352 -13.76 -1.14 -10.55
N TRP A 353 -12.53 -1.12 -11.07
CA TRP A 353 -11.46 -0.28 -10.54
C TRP A 353 -11.81 1.22 -10.61
N LEU A 354 -12.31 1.68 -11.75
CA LEU A 354 -12.77 3.06 -11.92
C LEU A 354 -13.94 3.42 -11.01
N SER A 355 -14.77 2.44 -10.62
CA SER A 355 -15.81 2.66 -9.61
C SER A 355 -15.19 2.94 -8.24
N HIS A 356 -14.15 2.20 -7.84
CA HIS A 356 -13.43 2.48 -6.60
C HIS A 356 -12.76 3.85 -6.60
N VAL A 357 -12.12 4.24 -7.72
CA VAL A 357 -11.53 5.58 -7.90
C VAL A 357 -12.60 6.66 -7.72
N LYS A 358 -13.74 6.52 -8.41
CA LYS A 358 -14.86 7.45 -8.33
C LYS A 358 -15.41 7.57 -6.90
N GLU A 359 -15.65 6.46 -6.21
CA GLU A 359 -16.18 6.49 -4.84
C GLU A 359 -15.19 7.10 -3.84
N ALA A 360 -13.89 6.81 -3.97
CA ALA A 360 -12.85 7.40 -3.13
C ALA A 360 -12.80 8.93 -3.29
N LEU A 361 -12.79 9.42 -4.53
CA LEU A 361 -12.84 10.85 -4.82
C LEU A 361 -14.15 11.48 -4.32
N ASN A 362 -15.30 10.84 -4.49
CA ASN A 362 -16.58 11.34 -3.96
C ASN A 362 -16.58 11.47 -2.44
N ALA A 363 -16.04 10.49 -1.71
CA ALA A 363 -15.94 10.55 -0.26
C ALA A 363 -15.00 11.66 0.21
N ALA A 364 -13.85 11.83 -0.45
CA ALA A 364 -12.91 12.92 -0.18
C ALA A 364 -13.50 14.30 -0.48
N CYS A 365 -14.16 14.45 -1.63
CA CYS A 365 -14.89 15.67 -2.00
C CYS A 365 -15.97 16.02 -0.98
N LEU A 366 -16.70 15.04 -0.45
CA LEU A 366 -17.69 15.30 0.60
C LEU A 366 -17.02 15.81 1.88
N ALA A 367 -15.94 15.18 2.34
CA ALA A 367 -15.20 15.66 3.50
C ALA A 367 -14.70 17.09 3.30
N ALA A 368 -14.16 17.39 2.10
CA ALA A 368 -13.73 18.73 1.73
C ALA A 368 -14.88 19.75 1.69
N GLN A 369 -16.04 19.39 1.12
CA GLN A 369 -17.22 20.25 1.10
C GLN A 369 -17.76 20.55 2.50
N CYS A 370 -17.75 19.56 3.41
CA CYS A 370 -18.13 19.79 4.80
C CYS A 370 -17.24 20.84 5.47
N LEU A 371 -15.92 20.80 5.24
CA LEU A 371 -14.97 21.73 5.86
C LEU A 371 -15.03 23.14 5.23
N GLU A 372 -15.10 23.22 3.91
CA GLU A 372 -15.01 24.47 3.13
C GLU A 372 -16.35 25.20 3.02
N ARG A 373 -17.47 24.49 2.80
CA ARG A 373 -18.77 25.09 2.46
C ARG A 373 -19.78 25.03 3.58
N GLU A 374 -19.85 23.90 4.29
CA GLU A 374 -20.80 23.72 5.40
C GLU A 374 -20.25 24.22 6.73
N GLU A 375 -19.01 24.71 6.74
CA GLU A 375 -18.29 25.18 7.93
C GLU A 375 -18.35 24.16 9.08
N ALA A 376 -18.31 22.87 8.74
CA ALA A 376 -18.51 21.76 9.66
C ALA A 376 -17.21 20.97 9.90
N CYS A 377 -16.99 20.56 11.14
CA CYS A 377 -15.90 19.62 11.46
C CYS A 377 -16.25 18.21 10.98
N VAL A 378 -15.25 17.41 10.62
CA VAL A 378 -15.44 16.05 10.09
C VAL A 378 -14.64 15.05 10.89
N LEU A 379 -15.25 13.94 11.29
CA LEU A 379 -14.56 12.74 11.77
C LEU A 379 -14.68 11.67 10.70
N VAL A 380 -13.55 11.22 10.15
CA VAL A 380 -13.52 10.10 9.20
C VAL A 380 -13.09 8.84 9.94
N HIS A 381 -13.85 7.76 9.80
CA HIS A 381 -13.43 6.44 10.26
C HIS A 381 -13.98 5.31 9.41
N GLY A 382 -13.30 4.18 9.48
CA GLY A 382 -13.74 2.91 8.93
C GLY A 382 -13.64 1.83 10.01
N GLY A 383 -13.56 0.56 9.60
CA GLY A 383 -13.47 -0.55 10.55
C GLY A 383 -12.29 -0.43 11.52
N GLU A 384 -11.07 -0.33 10.99
CA GLU A 384 -9.84 -0.13 11.77
C GLU A 384 -9.21 1.25 11.62
N GLY A 385 -9.65 2.06 10.66
CA GLY A 385 -9.07 3.39 10.46
C GLY A 385 -7.63 3.40 9.91
N LYS A 386 -7.20 2.35 9.20
CA LYS A 386 -5.84 2.20 8.63
C LYS A 386 -5.79 2.17 7.10
N ASP A 387 -6.94 2.08 6.43
CA ASP A 387 -7.04 1.92 4.98
C ASP A 387 -7.89 3.05 4.40
N THR A 388 -9.19 2.81 4.17
CA THR A 388 -10.12 3.76 3.55
C THR A 388 -10.22 5.10 4.29
N THR A 389 -10.02 5.12 5.60
CA THR A 389 -9.93 6.36 6.38
C THR A 389 -8.75 7.23 5.97
N LEU A 390 -7.57 6.62 5.80
CA LEU A 390 -6.34 7.33 5.40
C LEU A 390 -6.44 7.79 3.94
N LEU A 391 -7.01 6.95 3.07
CA LEU A 391 -7.34 7.32 1.69
C LEU A 391 -8.18 8.60 1.61
N VAL A 392 -9.31 8.65 2.34
CA VAL A 392 -10.22 9.80 2.31
C VAL A 392 -9.59 11.04 2.93
N THR A 393 -8.94 10.90 4.07
CA THR A 393 -8.31 12.04 4.78
C THR A 393 -7.13 12.62 4.01
N ALA A 394 -6.31 11.79 3.36
CA ALA A 394 -5.24 12.28 2.49
C ALA A 394 -5.78 12.97 1.22
N LEU A 395 -6.76 12.37 0.52
CA LEU A 395 -7.34 12.98 -0.68
C LEU A 395 -8.05 14.30 -0.38
N ALA A 396 -8.79 14.39 0.72
CA ALA A 396 -9.43 15.64 1.11
C ALA A 396 -8.40 16.77 1.33
N GLN A 397 -7.22 16.44 1.87
CA GLN A 397 -6.12 17.40 2.03
C GLN A 397 -5.50 17.81 0.68
N VAL A 398 -5.33 16.88 -0.26
CA VAL A 398 -4.89 17.23 -1.64
C VAL A 398 -5.89 18.19 -2.31
N ILE A 399 -7.19 18.02 -2.06
CA ILE A 399 -8.26 18.88 -2.60
C ILE A 399 -8.24 20.28 -1.95
N LEU A 400 -8.13 20.35 -0.62
CA LEU A 400 -8.28 21.59 0.15
C LEU A 400 -7.01 22.43 0.21
N ASP A 401 -5.85 21.79 0.38
CA ASP A 401 -4.62 22.44 0.78
C ASP A 401 -3.65 22.58 -0.42
N PRO A 402 -3.34 23.81 -0.86
CA PRO A 402 -2.32 24.06 -1.88
C PRO A 402 -0.94 23.49 -1.52
N ASP A 403 -0.55 23.48 -0.25
CA ASP A 403 0.76 23.00 0.17
C ASP A 403 0.90 21.51 -0.12
N CYS A 404 -0.17 20.72 0.09
CA CYS A 404 -0.24 19.30 -0.24
C CYS A 404 -0.09 18.98 -1.74
N ARG A 405 -0.11 20.00 -2.61
CA ARG A 405 0.08 19.86 -4.07
C ARG A 405 1.48 20.28 -4.52
N THR A 406 2.32 20.77 -3.61
CA THR A 406 3.76 20.93 -3.83
C THR A 406 4.49 19.60 -3.62
N LEU A 407 5.71 19.44 -4.15
CA LEU A 407 6.50 18.22 -3.92
C LEU A 407 6.73 17.97 -2.42
N THR A 408 7.22 18.98 -1.71
CA THR A 408 7.53 18.90 -0.27
C THR A 408 6.28 18.67 0.58
N GLY A 409 5.20 19.39 0.30
CA GLY A 409 3.96 19.22 1.07
C GLY A 409 3.28 17.88 0.78
N PHE A 410 3.35 17.36 -0.44
CA PHE A 410 2.88 16.00 -0.75
C PHE A 410 3.71 14.94 -0.01
N GLN A 411 5.04 15.07 0.05
CA GLN A 411 5.89 14.19 0.86
C GLN A 411 5.51 14.26 2.37
N GLY A 412 5.29 15.46 2.91
CA GLY A 412 4.83 15.65 4.29
C GLY A 412 3.45 15.04 4.55
N LEU A 413 2.54 15.11 3.56
CA LEU A 413 1.24 14.45 3.62
C LEU A 413 1.40 12.92 3.66
N LEU A 414 2.24 12.34 2.80
CA LEU A 414 2.50 10.89 2.80
C LEU A 414 3.06 10.42 4.15
N GLU A 415 4.01 11.16 4.71
CA GLU A 415 4.58 10.85 6.01
C GLU A 415 3.50 10.86 7.11
N ARG A 416 2.72 11.94 7.24
CA ARG A 416 1.73 12.08 8.31
C ARG A 416 0.50 11.18 8.14
N GLU A 417 -0.01 11.06 6.92
CA GLU A 417 -1.30 10.40 6.64
C GLU A 417 -1.19 8.92 6.30
N TRP A 418 -0.04 8.44 5.83
CA TRP A 418 0.16 7.02 5.52
C TRP A 418 1.15 6.35 6.48
N ILE A 419 2.33 6.94 6.66
CA ILE A 419 3.42 6.31 7.42
C ILE A 419 3.17 6.43 8.94
N GLN A 420 3.14 7.65 9.47
CA GLN A 420 2.91 7.92 10.89
C GLN A 420 1.52 7.46 11.35
N ALA A 421 0.54 7.58 10.45
CA ALA A 421 -0.80 7.08 10.68
C ALA A 421 -0.88 5.55 10.86
N GLY A 422 0.15 4.80 10.46
CA GLY A 422 0.21 3.35 10.56
C GLY A 422 -0.61 2.62 9.50
N HIS A 423 -0.54 3.06 8.25
CA HIS A 423 -0.95 2.22 7.12
C HIS A 423 -0.02 0.99 7.06
N PRO A 424 -0.57 -0.24 7.06
CA PRO A 424 0.24 -1.45 7.16
C PRO A 424 0.89 -1.84 5.83
N PHE A 425 1.83 -1.02 5.33
CA PHE A 425 2.49 -1.22 4.03
C PHE A 425 3.08 -2.61 3.84
N HIS A 426 3.80 -3.14 4.83
CA HIS A 426 4.41 -4.47 4.71
C HIS A 426 3.38 -5.59 4.48
N LEU A 427 2.20 -5.50 5.11
CA LEU A 427 1.11 -6.46 4.90
C LEU A 427 0.32 -6.18 3.62
N ARG A 428 0.05 -4.91 3.30
CA ARG A 428 -0.80 -4.50 2.16
C ARG A 428 -0.10 -4.66 0.81
N CYS A 429 1.21 -4.44 0.79
CA CYS A 429 2.09 -4.54 -0.38
C CYS A 429 2.92 -5.84 -0.37
N ALA A 430 2.53 -6.84 0.42
CA ALA A 430 3.21 -8.14 0.43
C ALA A 430 3.21 -8.80 -0.96
N HIS A 431 2.06 -8.74 -1.63
CA HIS A 431 1.83 -9.21 -2.99
C HIS A 431 1.03 -8.19 -3.82
N SER A 432 1.08 -8.34 -5.15
CA SER A 432 0.36 -7.51 -6.11
C SER A 432 -0.62 -8.36 -6.93
N ALA A 433 -0.90 -7.96 -8.17
CA ALA A 433 -1.94 -8.53 -9.02
C ALA A 433 -1.61 -9.93 -9.61
N TYR A 434 -0.36 -10.39 -9.52
CA TYR A 434 0.05 -11.65 -10.16
C TYR A 434 0.25 -12.81 -9.20
N SER A 435 0.25 -12.56 -7.90
CA SER A 435 0.44 -13.61 -6.90
C SER A 435 -0.61 -14.70 -6.99
N HIS A 436 -0.15 -15.94 -6.96
CA HIS A 436 -0.99 -17.13 -6.89
C HIS A 436 -1.36 -17.51 -5.45
N THR A 437 -0.80 -16.80 -4.46
CA THR A 437 -1.12 -17.05 -3.05
C THR A 437 -2.51 -16.54 -2.71
N ARG A 438 -3.21 -17.26 -1.83
CA ARG A 438 -4.53 -16.84 -1.38
C ARG A 438 -4.40 -15.54 -0.59
N LEU A 439 -4.97 -14.47 -1.12
CA LEU A 439 -5.02 -13.14 -0.52
C LEU A 439 -5.54 -13.22 0.92
N LYS A 440 -4.78 -12.64 1.86
CA LYS A 440 -5.15 -12.58 3.27
C LYS A 440 -5.38 -11.15 3.70
N GLN A 441 -4.42 -10.28 3.42
CA GLN A 441 -4.38 -8.92 3.97
C GLN A 441 -3.90 -7.88 2.93
N GLU A 442 -3.56 -8.32 1.74
CA GLU A 442 -3.14 -7.47 0.64
C GLU A 442 -4.31 -6.59 0.18
N ALA A 443 -4.03 -5.30 -0.02
CA ALA A 443 -4.98 -4.39 -0.63
C ALA A 443 -4.24 -3.22 -1.28
N PRO A 444 -4.56 -2.85 -2.52
CA PRO A 444 -3.87 -1.80 -3.26
C PRO A 444 -4.45 -0.42 -2.89
N THR A 445 -4.69 -0.17 -1.61
CA THR A 445 -5.32 1.08 -1.12
C THR A 445 -4.43 2.29 -1.37
N PHE A 446 -3.10 2.13 -1.21
CA PHE A 446 -2.15 3.18 -1.56
C PHE A 446 -2.09 3.42 -3.08
N VAL A 447 -2.18 2.36 -3.89
CA VAL A 447 -2.25 2.47 -5.35
C VAL A 447 -3.52 3.20 -5.79
N LEU A 448 -4.66 2.88 -5.17
CA LEU A 448 -5.93 3.59 -5.38
C LEU A 448 -5.81 5.09 -5.04
N PHE A 449 -5.09 5.43 -3.98
CA PHE A 449 -4.78 6.82 -3.64
C PHE A 449 -3.96 7.50 -4.74
N LEU A 450 -2.89 6.86 -5.22
CA LEU A 450 -2.05 7.41 -6.29
C LEU A 450 -2.83 7.60 -7.60
N ASP A 451 -3.70 6.66 -7.96
CA ASP A 451 -4.59 6.80 -9.12
C ASP A 451 -5.54 8.00 -8.93
N CYS A 452 -6.18 8.14 -7.76
CA CYS A 452 -7.03 9.29 -7.46
C CYS A 452 -6.27 10.63 -7.59
N VAL A 453 -5.02 10.71 -7.10
CA VAL A 453 -4.17 11.90 -7.27
C VAL A 453 -3.84 12.14 -8.75
N TRP A 454 -3.55 11.08 -9.50
CA TRP A 454 -3.34 11.18 -10.95
C TRP A 454 -4.60 11.72 -11.65
N GLN A 455 -5.80 11.22 -11.33
CA GLN A 455 -7.07 11.73 -11.87
C GLN A 455 -7.26 13.23 -11.59
N LEU A 456 -6.93 13.69 -10.37
CA LEU A 456 -6.96 15.11 -10.02
C LEU A 456 -5.96 15.91 -10.88
N GLY A 457 -4.75 15.41 -11.07
CA GLY A 457 -3.75 16.03 -11.95
C GLY A 457 -4.20 16.09 -13.41
N ARG A 458 -4.95 15.09 -13.90
CA ARG A 458 -5.53 15.09 -15.25
C ARG A 458 -6.64 16.12 -15.40
N GLN A 459 -7.50 16.28 -14.39
CA GLN A 459 -8.59 17.26 -14.40
C GLN A 459 -8.10 18.69 -14.16
N PHE A 460 -7.01 18.86 -13.42
CA PHE A 460 -6.41 20.14 -13.08
C PHE A 460 -4.90 20.16 -13.41
N PRO A 461 -4.51 20.24 -14.69
CA PRO A 461 -3.12 20.06 -15.13
C PRO A 461 -2.08 21.02 -14.54
N LEU A 462 -2.52 22.18 -14.02
CA LEU A 462 -1.65 23.21 -13.44
C LEU A 462 -1.69 23.23 -11.90
N SER A 463 -2.41 22.31 -11.27
CA SER A 463 -2.64 22.34 -9.83
C SER A 463 -1.63 21.55 -9.02
N LEU A 464 -0.85 20.65 -9.64
CA LEU A 464 0.17 19.82 -8.99
C LEU A 464 1.57 20.25 -9.42
N ALA A 465 2.49 20.43 -8.48
CA ALA A 465 3.88 20.79 -8.75
C ALA A 465 4.78 19.58 -9.06
N PHE A 466 4.21 18.38 -9.05
CA PHE A 466 4.86 17.12 -9.40
C PHE A 466 4.10 16.45 -10.54
N ASN A 467 4.74 15.49 -11.20
CA ASN A 467 4.21 14.84 -12.39
C ASN A 467 3.97 13.35 -12.16
N GLU A 468 3.49 12.67 -13.20
CA GLU A 468 3.21 11.24 -13.21
C GLU A 468 4.41 10.37 -12.81
N HIS A 469 5.64 10.77 -13.13
CA HIS A 469 6.83 10.01 -12.78
C HIS A 469 7.00 9.86 -11.27
N LEU A 470 6.62 10.87 -10.47
CA LEU A 470 6.64 10.74 -9.02
C LEU A 470 5.63 9.69 -8.54
N LEU A 471 4.42 9.70 -9.10
CA LEU A 471 3.37 8.75 -8.71
C LEU A 471 3.75 7.31 -9.09
N LEU A 472 4.34 7.11 -10.27
CA LEU A 472 4.88 5.82 -10.70
C LEU A 472 6.04 5.37 -9.80
N ALA A 473 6.96 6.26 -9.45
CA ALA A 473 8.05 5.93 -8.52
C ALA A 473 7.52 5.51 -7.14
N LEU A 474 6.50 6.21 -6.61
CA LEU A 474 5.86 5.84 -5.34
C LEU A 474 5.15 4.48 -5.42
N PHE A 475 4.52 4.16 -6.55
CA PHE A 475 3.93 2.86 -6.80
C PHE A 475 4.98 1.74 -6.81
N GLU A 476 6.10 1.93 -7.52
CA GLU A 476 7.18 0.93 -7.55
C GLU A 476 7.81 0.76 -6.15
N HIS A 477 8.12 1.87 -5.49
CA HIS A 477 8.81 1.87 -4.20
C HIS A 477 7.95 1.38 -3.02
N CYS A 478 6.62 1.37 -3.12
CA CYS A 478 5.79 0.79 -2.06
C CYS A 478 5.84 -0.75 -2.03
N TYR A 479 6.16 -1.40 -3.16
CA TYR A 479 6.32 -2.86 -3.26
C TYR A 479 7.77 -3.32 -3.08
N ALA A 480 8.72 -2.65 -3.73
CA ALA A 480 10.13 -2.98 -3.63
C ALA A 480 10.98 -1.72 -3.78
N SER A 481 11.83 -1.47 -2.78
CA SER A 481 12.63 -0.24 -2.75
C SER A 481 14.02 -0.49 -2.18
N PRO A 482 15.03 0.28 -2.62
CA PRO A 482 16.28 0.41 -1.89
C PRO A 482 16.14 1.21 -0.59
N TYR A 483 15.02 1.91 -0.38
CA TYR A 483 14.78 2.78 0.76
C TYR A 483 13.87 2.14 1.81
N GLY A 484 13.99 2.60 3.06
CA GLY A 484 13.19 2.12 4.20
C GLY A 484 11.79 2.73 4.32
N THR A 485 11.45 3.71 3.47
CA THR A 485 10.27 4.57 3.61
C THR A 485 8.93 3.83 3.72
N PHE A 486 8.76 2.70 3.05
CA PHE A 486 7.51 1.91 3.06
C PHE A 486 7.66 0.54 3.77
N LEU A 487 8.71 0.35 4.58
CA LEU A 487 8.88 -0.86 5.38
C LEU A 487 7.98 -0.87 6.62
N CYS A 488 7.78 -2.07 7.19
CA CYS A 488 6.96 -2.31 8.39
C CYS A 488 5.49 -1.89 8.22
N ASN A 489 4.70 -1.99 9.30
CA ASN A 489 3.27 -1.67 9.28
C ASN A 489 2.88 -0.41 10.08
N ASN A 490 3.78 0.13 10.89
CA ASN A 490 3.54 1.28 11.76
C ASN A 490 4.87 1.80 12.32
N GLU A 491 4.85 2.99 12.93
CA GLU A 491 6.04 3.59 13.53
C GLU A 491 6.62 2.76 14.68
N LYS A 492 5.81 2.07 15.48
CA LYS A 492 6.32 1.22 16.56
C LYS A 492 7.26 0.15 16.02
N GLU A 493 6.84 -0.57 14.98
CA GLU A 493 7.68 -1.56 14.30
C GLU A 493 8.93 -0.92 13.70
N ARG A 494 8.82 0.30 13.18
CA ARG A 494 9.99 1.04 12.64
C ARG A 494 10.98 1.45 13.72
N PHE A 495 10.49 1.80 14.90
CA PHE A 495 11.30 2.18 16.04
C PHE A 495 12.01 0.97 16.68
N ILE A 496 11.33 -0.17 16.74
CA ILE A 496 11.88 -1.42 17.31
C ILE A 496 12.82 -2.12 16.32
N SER A 497 12.48 -2.08 15.03
CA SER A 497 13.38 -2.59 14.00
C SER A 497 14.65 -1.74 14.00
N PRO A 498 15.85 -2.31 13.76
CA PRO A 498 17.07 -1.56 13.51
C PRO A 498 17.05 -0.71 12.21
N LEU A 499 15.89 -0.13 11.86
CA LEU A 499 15.75 1.05 11.00
C LEU A 499 16.32 2.27 11.74
N GLY A 500 17.54 2.14 12.27
CA GLY A 500 18.30 3.25 12.81
C GLY A 500 18.78 4.18 11.69
N PRO A 501 19.73 5.09 11.96
CA PRO A 501 20.26 6.05 10.97
C PRO A 501 20.97 5.41 9.75
N PHE A 502 20.95 4.08 9.65
CA PHE A 502 21.63 3.28 8.63
C PHE A 502 20.74 2.85 7.46
N VAL A 503 19.41 3.08 7.53
CA VAL A 503 18.54 2.83 6.38
C VAL A 503 18.19 4.16 5.74
N PRO A 504 18.56 4.38 4.47
CA PRO A 504 18.22 5.63 3.80
C PRO A 504 16.70 5.76 3.71
N LEU A 505 16.19 6.82 4.32
CA LEU A 505 14.84 7.32 4.14
C LEU A 505 14.93 8.39 3.04
N SER A 506 14.08 8.29 2.03
CA SER A 506 14.06 9.04 0.75
C SER A 506 15.18 8.72 -0.25
#